data_AF-A0A951XT04-F1
#
_entry.id   AF-A0A951XT04-F1
#
_cell.length_a   1.000
_cell.length_b   1.000
_cell.length_c   1.000
_cell.angle_alpha   90.00
_cell.angle_beta   90.00
_cell.angle_gamma   90.00
#
_symmetry.space_group_name_H-M   'P 1'
#
loop_
_entity.id
_entity.type
_entity.pdbx_description
1 polymer ?
#
loop_
_entity_poly.entity_id
_entity_poly.type
_entity_poly.pdbx_seq_one_letter_code
_entity_poly.pdbx_strand_id
1 'polypeptide(L)'
;MKKLIVPVLLAVLLGACSSSPDTGAEQTGAPVESRSSDGVKTVTAGDVGGTKLPAILTDPKSILSKRSVYFDYDRFDIKPEFKDLVAAHAKFLVDNRQFKMLIQGHTDERGSREYNLALGQKRADAIKKAMLLLGVREDQIESVSLGEEKPSCIEQSESCWSKNRRGDMLYAGEF
;
A
#
# COMPACT_ATOMS: atom_id res chain seq x y z
N MET A 1 -6.88 68.34 -3.98
CA MET A 1 -5.52 68.43 -4.55
C MET A 1 -4.55 68.91 -3.47
N LYS A 2 -3.32 68.36 -3.46
CA LYS A 2 -2.16 68.57 -2.54
C LYS A 2 -2.21 67.66 -1.30
N LYS A 3 -1.46 66.53 -1.27
CA LYS A 3 0.00 66.32 -1.02
C LYS A 3 0.40 66.82 0.38
N LEU A 4 1.19 66.17 1.23
CA LEU A 4 1.94 64.90 1.34
C LEU A 4 2.69 65.08 2.68
N ILE A 5 2.67 64.15 3.66
CA ILE A 5 3.83 63.90 4.56
C ILE A 5 3.80 62.42 5.01
N VAL A 6 4.85 61.69 4.62
CA VAL A 6 5.36 60.41 5.15
C VAL A 6 6.72 60.77 5.77
N PRO A 7 7.11 60.24 6.95
CA PRO A 7 8.13 59.17 6.98
C PRO A 7 7.95 58.15 8.14
N VAL A 8 8.02 56.83 7.94
CA VAL A 8 9.21 55.94 7.81
C VAL A 8 9.53 55.20 9.14
N LEU A 9 10.10 53.99 8.97
CA LEU A 9 10.97 53.21 9.88
C LEU A 9 10.27 52.05 10.62
N LEU A 10 10.30 50.79 10.15
CA LEU A 10 11.42 49.83 9.96
C LEU A 10 11.76 49.04 11.25
N ALA A 11 11.83 47.71 11.09
CA ALA A 11 12.81 46.78 11.67
C ALA A 11 12.21 45.58 12.43
N VAL A 12 12.34 44.43 11.76
CA VAL A 12 12.37 43.08 12.31
C VAL A 12 13.50 42.95 13.34
N LEU A 13 13.24 42.30 14.47
CA LEU A 13 14.28 41.69 15.31
C LEU A 13 13.83 40.30 15.78
N LEU A 14 14.54 39.29 15.26
CA LEU A 14 14.66 37.95 15.84
C LEU A 14 15.39 38.05 17.19
N GLY A 15 14.94 37.27 18.17
CA GLY A 15 15.62 37.12 19.46
C GLY A 15 15.28 35.78 20.10
N ALA A 16 16.11 34.78 19.83
CA ALA A 16 16.21 33.55 20.61
C ALA A 16 17.03 33.80 21.90
N CYS A 17 16.70 33.07 22.97
CA CYS A 17 17.56 32.53 24.04
C CYS A 17 16.72 32.33 25.32
N SER A 18 16.57 31.11 25.86
CA SER A 18 17.56 30.29 26.59
C SER A 18 17.73 30.73 28.04
N SER A 19 17.19 29.96 29.00
CA SER A 19 17.84 29.61 30.28
C SER A 19 16.92 28.74 31.14
N SER A 20 17.30 27.48 31.37
CA SER A 20 16.83 26.66 32.51
C SER A 20 18.02 26.50 33.48
N PRO A 21 17.81 26.53 34.80
CA PRO A 21 18.89 26.45 35.76
C PRO A 21 19.40 25.03 35.95
N ASP A 22 20.71 24.92 36.13
CA ASP A 22 21.45 23.74 36.57
C ASP A 22 20.96 23.26 37.93
N THR A 23 20.78 21.95 38.06
CA THR A 23 20.97 21.26 39.34
C THR A 23 21.72 19.97 39.04
N GLY A 24 23.04 20.02 39.23
CA GLY A 24 23.87 18.82 39.25
C GLY A 24 23.54 17.96 40.45
N ALA A 25 23.24 16.69 40.20
CA ALA A 25 23.45 15.61 41.15
C ALA A 25 23.71 14.31 40.37
N GLU A 26 24.69 13.59 40.86
CA GLU A 26 25.35 12.43 40.30
C GLU A 26 24.47 11.22 39.95
N GLN A 27 25.05 10.45 39.03
CA GLN A 27 24.69 9.12 38.58
C GLN A 27 24.38 8.15 39.73
N THR A 28 23.22 7.51 39.67
CA THR A 28 23.07 6.07 39.94
C THR A 28 21.96 5.54 39.03
N GLY A 29 22.33 4.67 38.09
CA GLY A 29 21.43 4.10 37.12
C GLY A 29 20.31 3.28 37.76
N ALA A 30 19.07 3.61 37.43
CA ALA A 30 17.95 2.70 37.56
C ALA A 30 17.86 1.84 36.29
N PRO A 31 17.63 0.52 36.39
CA PRO A 31 17.49 -0.32 35.22
C PRO A 31 16.23 0.10 34.45
N VAL A 32 16.40 0.47 33.18
CA VAL A 32 15.28 0.57 32.25
C VAL A 32 14.76 -0.85 32.01
N GLU A 33 13.64 -1.14 32.65
CA GLU A 33 12.87 -2.35 32.42
C GLU A 33 12.34 -2.33 30.98
N SER A 34 12.80 -3.30 30.17
CA SER A 34 12.33 -3.53 28.82
C SER A 34 10.82 -3.77 28.85
N ARG A 35 10.05 -2.76 28.45
CA ARG A 35 8.64 -2.96 28.12
C ARG A 35 8.58 -3.74 26.81
N SER A 36 8.43 -5.05 26.96
CA SER A 36 7.99 -5.96 25.90
C SER A 36 6.85 -5.30 25.14
N SER A 37 7.10 -5.01 23.86
CA SER A 37 6.07 -4.68 22.90
C SER A 37 5.23 -5.93 22.68
N ASP A 38 4.21 -6.10 23.51
CA ASP A 38 3.09 -6.97 23.23
C ASP A 38 2.51 -6.59 21.85
N GLY A 39 2.49 -7.57 20.94
CA GLY A 39 1.59 -7.53 19.80
C GLY A 39 2.11 -6.99 18.46
N VAL A 40 3.34 -7.27 18.05
CA VAL A 40 3.54 -7.52 16.60
C VAL A 40 3.13 -8.96 16.36
N LYS A 41 1.89 -9.17 15.92
CA LYS A 41 1.54 -10.42 15.25
C LYS A 41 2.36 -10.48 13.98
N THR A 42 3.54 -11.10 14.06
CA THR A 42 4.11 -11.76 12.90
C THR A 42 3.02 -12.67 12.39
N VAL A 43 2.50 -12.35 11.20
CA VAL A 43 1.67 -13.29 10.45
C VAL A 43 2.60 -14.45 10.15
N THR A 44 2.58 -15.46 11.01
CA THR A 44 3.05 -16.79 10.66
C THR A 44 2.25 -17.13 9.43
N ALA A 45 2.91 -17.16 8.27
CA ALA A 45 2.35 -17.74 7.06
C ALA A 45 1.79 -19.08 7.49
N GLY A 46 0.46 -19.16 7.55
CA GLY A 46 -0.22 -20.39 7.89
C GLY A 46 0.26 -21.41 6.89
N ASP A 47 0.99 -22.41 7.39
CA ASP A 47 1.29 -23.65 6.72
C ASP A 47 -0.05 -24.31 6.34
N VAL A 48 -0.63 -23.86 5.24
CA VAL A 48 -1.69 -24.55 4.53
C VAL A 48 -0.96 -25.42 3.53
N GLY A 49 -0.63 -26.63 4.00
CA GLY A 49 0.16 -27.59 3.27
C GLY A 49 -0.24 -27.70 1.80
N GLY A 50 0.75 -27.54 0.92
CA GLY A 50 0.92 -28.22 -0.37
C GLY A 50 -0.29 -28.41 -1.29
N THR A 51 -1.37 -27.65 -1.14
CA THR A 51 -2.57 -27.85 -1.96
C THR A 51 -2.34 -27.11 -3.26
N LYS A 52 -1.80 -27.83 -4.25
CA LYS A 52 -1.64 -27.36 -5.62
C LYS A 52 -2.92 -26.63 -6.05
N LEU A 53 -2.77 -25.37 -6.50
CA LEU A 53 -3.90 -24.57 -6.96
C LEU A 53 -4.73 -25.38 -7.99
N PRO A 54 -6.07 -25.27 -7.96
CA PRO A 54 -6.92 -25.88 -8.97
C PRO A 54 -6.45 -25.55 -10.38
N ALA A 55 -6.49 -26.54 -11.28
CA ALA A 55 -5.95 -26.40 -12.64
C ALA A 55 -6.54 -25.20 -13.41
N ILE A 56 -7.80 -24.84 -13.13
CA ILE A 56 -8.49 -23.69 -13.74
C ILE A 56 -7.84 -22.33 -13.41
N LEU A 57 -7.12 -22.24 -12.28
CA LEU A 57 -6.38 -21.03 -11.88
C LEU A 57 -5.02 -20.91 -12.56
N THR A 58 -4.55 -21.98 -13.20
CA THR A 58 -3.23 -22.06 -13.85
C THR A 58 -3.30 -22.31 -15.36
N ASP A 59 -4.49 -22.63 -15.90
CA ASP A 59 -4.69 -22.81 -17.33
C ASP A 59 -4.53 -21.47 -18.08
N PRO A 60 -3.55 -21.33 -18.99
CA PRO A 60 -3.34 -20.08 -19.74
C PRO A 60 -4.54 -19.62 -20.58
N LYS A 61 -5.48 -20.52 -20.89
CA LYS A 61 -6.71 -20.18 -21.61
C LYS A 61 -7.81 -19.65 -20.69
N SER A 62 -7.69 -19.88 -19.39
CA SER A 62 -8.61 -19.40 -18.37
C SER A 62 -8.32 -17.94 -18.03
N ILE A 63 -9.36 -17.12 -17.91
CA ILE A 63 -9.24 -15.75 -17.40
C ILE A 63 -8.61 -15.72 -16.00
N LEU A 64 -8.84 -16.75 -15.19
CA LEU A 64 -8.33 -16.87 -13.82
C LEU A 64 -6.81 -17.11 -13.75
N SER A 65 -6.14 -17.36 -14.88
CA SER A 65 -4.67 -17.41 -14.93
C SER A 65 -4.03 -16.01 -14.92
N LYS A 66 -4.78 -14.98 -15.30
CA LYS A 66 -4.30 -13.59 -15.26
C LYS A 66 -4.52 -13.03 -13.86
N ARG A 67 -3.50 -12.45 -13.23
CA ARG A 67 -3.57 -12.02 -11.83
C ARG A 67 -3.39 -10.53 -11.60
N SER A 68 -3.16 -9.75 -12.65
CA SER A 68 -2.80 -8.33 -12.51
C SER A 68 -3.85 -7.41 -13.09
N VAL A 69 -4.20 -6.37 -12.33
CA VAL A 69 -4.99 -5.22 -12.78
C VAL A 69 -4.02 -4.04 -12.94
N TYR A 70 -4.05 -3.38 -14.09
CA TYR A 70 -3.15 -2.25 -14.37
C TYR A 70 -3.87 -0.90 -14.26
N PHE A 71 -3.13 0.11 -13.82
CA PHE A 71 -3.65 1.45 -13.52
C PHE A 71 -2.95 2.53 -14.34
N ASP A 72 -3.69 3.59 -14.62
CA ASP A 72 -3.13 4.79 -15.22
C ASP A 72 -2.26 5.55 -14.20
N TYR A 73 -1.46 6.48 -14.72
CA TYR A 73 -0.62 7.33 -13.88
C TYR A 73 -1.48 8.09 -12.87
N ASP A 74 -1.06 8.03 -11.61
CA ASP A 74 -1.72 8.68 -10.47
C ASP A 74 -3.21 8.28 -10.26
N ARG A 75 -3.60 7.10 -10.75
CA ARG A 75 -4.96 6.56 -10.59
C ARG A 75 -4.99 5.25 -9.81
N PHE A 76 -6.13 5.01 -9.17
CA PHE A 76 -6.48 3.76 -8.51
C PHE A 76 -7.84 3.19 -8.98
N ASP A 77 -8.46 3.83 -9.97
CA ASP A 77 -9.72 3.36 -10.55
C ASP A 77 -9.49 2.10 -11.40
N ILE A 78 -10.33 1.08 -11.21
CA ILE A 78 -10.29 -0.14 -12.02
C ILE A 78 -10.86 0.17 -13.40
N LYS A 79 -10.02 0.07 -14.43
CA LYS A 79 -10.44 0.30 -15.82
C LYS A 79 -11.49 -0.72 -16.28
N PRO A 80 -12.40 -0.34 -17.21
CA PRO A 80 -13.44 -1.24 -17.72
C PRO A 80 -12.91 -2.59 -18.21
N GLU A 81 -11.74 -2.62 -18.86
CA GLU A 81 -11.10 -3.84 -19.37
C GLU A 81 -10.76 -4.89 -18.29
N PHE A 82 -10.66 -4.49 -17.02
CA PHE A 82 -10.35 -5.39 -15.90
C PHE A 82 -11.58 -5.81 -15.10
N LYS A 83 -12.77 -5.27 -15.40
CA LYS A 83 -13.99 -5.60 -14.64
C LYS A 83 -14.33 -7.09 -14.71
N ASP A 84 -14.25 -7.68 -15.90
CA ASP A 84 -14.55 -9.10 -16.11
C ASP A 84 -13.52 -10.00 -15.40
N LEU A 85 -12.25 -9.57 -15.35
CA LEU A 85 -11.21 -10.28 -14.63
C LEU A 85 -11.50 -10.30 -13.14
N VAL A 86 -11.76 -9.13 -12.53
CA VAL A 86 -12.09 -9.02 -11.11
C VAL A 86 -13.35 -9.80 -10.79
N ALA A 87 -14.36 -9.75 -11.66
CA ALA A 87 -15.60 -10.50 -11.49
C ALA A 87 -15.40 -12.02 -11.55
N ALA A 88 -14.54 -12.51 -12.45
CA ALA A 88 -14.21 -13.93 -12.53
C ALA A 88 -13.54 -14.43 -11.24
N HIS A 89 -12.56 -13.67 -10.71
CA HIS A 89 -11.92 -14.00 -9.44
C HIS A 89 -12.88 -13.93 -8.26
N ALA A 90 -13.77 -12.91 -8.24
CA ALA A 90 -14.79 -12.79 -7.21
C ALA A 90 -15.72 -14.00 -7.21
N LYS A 91 -16.24 -14.38 -8.38
CA LYS A 91 -17.06 -15.58 -8.55
C LYS A 91 -16.34 -16.83 -8.06
N PHE A 92 -15.06 -17.00 -8.40
CA PHE A 92 -14.29 -18.14 -7.95
C PHE A 92 -14.22 -18.21 -6.41
N LEU A 93 -13.92 -17.10 -5.73
CA LEU A 93 -13.87 -17.08 -4.26
C LEU A 93 -15.24 -17.32 -3.62
N VAL A 94 -16.32 -16.78 -4.20
CA VAL A 94 -17.70 -17.02 -3.74
C VAL A 94 -18.06 -18.51 -3.80
N ASP A 95 -17.75 -19.16 -4.92
CA ASP A 95 -18.04 -20.57 -5.14
C ASP A 95 -17.12 -21.49 -4.33
N ASN A 96 -15.97 -20.98 -3.84
CA ASN A 96 -14.93 -21.79 -3.20
C ASN A 96 -14.42 -21.13 -1.90
N ARG A 97 -15.22 -21.26 -0.84
CA ARG A 97 -15.02 -20.57 0.46
C ARG A 97 -13.71 -20.90 1.18
N GLN A 98 -13.06 -22.01 0.84
CA GLN A 98 -11.77 -22.40 1.43
C GLN A 98 -10.58 -21.59 0.89
N PHE A 99 -10.71 -20.95 -0.29
CA PHE A 99 -9.61 -20.14 -0.84
C PHE A 99 -9.60 -18.74 -0.25
N LYS A 100 -8.38 -18.25 -0.07
CA LYS A 100 -8.07 -16.87 0.33
C LYS A 100 -7.20 -16.22 -0.72
N MET A 101 -7.27 -14.89 -0.77
CA MET A 101 -6.53 -14.06 -1.71
C MET A 101 -5.88 -12.88 -0.97
N LEU A 102 -4.61 -12.62 -1.30
CA LEU A 102 -3.90 -11.40 -0.98
C LEU A 102 -3.85 -10.51 -2.23
N ILE A 103 -4.24 -9.26 -2.09
CA ILE A 103 -4.12 -8.26 -3.13
C ILE A 103 -2.94 -7.35 -2.79
N GLN A 104 -1.92 -7.33 -3.64
CA GLN A 104 -0.74 -6.48 -3.48
C GLN A 104 -0.81 -5.30 -4.44
N GLY A 105 -0.83 -4.08 -3.91
CA GLY A 105 -0.84 -2.85 -4.68
C GLY A 105 0.55 -2.27 -4.87
N HIS A 106 0.90 -1.99 -6.13
CA HIS A 106 2.20 -1.47 -6.56
C HIS A 106 2.08 -0.12 -7.25
N THR A 107 3.19 0.61 -7.29
CA THR A 107 3.35 1.87 -8.03
C THR A 107 4.61 1.86 -8.87
N ASP A 108 4.72 2.82 -9.79
CA ASP A 108 6.04 3.18 -10.34
C ASP A 108 6.83 4.03 -9.34
N GLU A 109 8.10 4.30 -9.65
CA GLU A 109 9.07 4.94 -8.74
C GLU A 109 8.90 6.46 -8.63
N ARG A 110 7.95 7.05 -9.36
CA ARG A 110 7.79 8.50 -9.37
C ARG A 110 6.97 8.93 -8.16
N GLY A 111 7.52 9.83 -7.35
CA GLY A 111 6.87 10.35 -6.14
C GLY A 111 7.71 10.10 -4.89
N SER A 112 7.14 10.36 -3.72
CA SER A 112 7.76 9.94 -2.47
C SER A 112 7.37 8.49 -2.16
N ARG A 113 8.21 7.81 -1.40
CA ARG A 113 7.95 6.45 -0.92
C ARG A 113 6.62 6.35 -0.16
N GLU A 114 6.33 7.30 0.72
CA GLU A 114 5.09 7.34 1.51
C GLU A 114 3.86 7.58 0.63
N TYR A 115 4.00 8.45 -0.37
CA TYR A 115 2.97 8.67 -1.37
C TYR A 115 2.64 7.37 -2.12
N ASN A 116 3.69 6.69 -2.58
CA ASN A 116 3.56 5.45 -3.34
C ASN A 116 3.01 4.30 -2.50
N LEU A 117 3.36 4.23 -1.21
CA LEU A 117 2.74 3.28 -0.27
C LEU A 117 1.24 3.56 -0.11
N ALA A 118 0.83 4.82 0.02
CA ALA A 118 -0.58 5.17 0.13
C ALA A 118 -1.35 4.91 -1.18
N LEU A 119 -0.77 5.24 -2.34
CA LEU A 119 -1.39 5.01 -3.65
C LEU A 119 -1.51 3.51 -3.95
N GLY A 120 -0.47 2.72 -3.65
CA GLY A 120 -0.54 1.27 -3.76
C GLY A 120 -1.62 0.68 -2.85
N GLN A 121 -1.79 1.17 -1.62
CA GLN A 121 -2.87 0.69 -0.74
C GLN A 121 -4.25 1.00 -1.34
N LYS A 122 -4.45 2.21 -1.87
CA LYS A 122 -5.70 2.59 -2.55
C LYS A 122 -6.02 1.66 -3.73
N ARG A 123 -5.02 1.25 -4.51
CA ARG A 123 -5.18 0.30 -5.62
C ARG A 123 -5.61 -1.08 -5.14
N ALA A 124 -4.94 -1.62 -4.12
CA ALA A 124 -5.29 -2.91 -3.55
C ALA A 124 -6.70 -2.90 -2.95
N ASP A 125 -7.03 -1.83 -2.21
CA ASP A 125 -8.35 -1.64 -1.62
C ASP A 125 -9.46 -1.46 -2.68
N ALA A 126 -9.16 -0.82 -3.81
CA ALA A 126 -10.13 -0.69 -4.91
C ALA A 126 -10.54 -2.06 -5.46
N ILE A 127 -9.57 -2.94 -5.70
CA ILE A 127 -9.82 -4.31 -6.16
C ILE A 127 -10.58 -5.10 -5.09
N LYS A 128 -10.13 -5.05 -3.82
CA LYS A 128 -10.82 -5.68 -2.69
C LYS A 128 -12.28 -5.24 -2.62
N LYS A 129 -12.55 -3.93 -2.61
CA LYS A 129 -13.90 -3.37 -2.55
C LYS A 129 -14.77 -3.84 -3.72
N ALA A 130 -14.23 -3.88 -4.93
CA ALA A 130 -14.96 -4.40 -6.08
C ALA A 130 -15.34 -5.88 -5.90
N MET A 131 -14.44 -6.71 -5.37
CA MET A 131 -14.73 -8.13 -5.11
C MET A 131 -15.75 -8.34 -3.98
N LEU A 132 -15.69 -7.53 -2.92
CA LEU A 132 -16.66 -7.56 -1.83
C LEU A 132 -18.08 -7.19 -2.33
N LEU A 133 -18.18 -6.18 -3.19
CA LEU A 133 -19.45 -5.80 -3.83
C LEU A 133 -20.04 -6.93 -4.70
N LEU A 134 -19.19 -7.83 -5.20
CA LEU A 134 -19.59 -9.00 -5.97
C LEU A 134 -19.84 -10.25 -5.09
N GLY A 135 -19.80 -10.09 -3.77
CA GLY A 135 -20.22 -11.11 -2.80
C GLY A 135 -19.09 -11.92 -2.19
N VAL A 136 -17.82 -11.60 -2.47
CA VAL A 136 -16.71 -12.25 -1.74
C VAL A 136 -16.77 -11.86 -0.28
N ARG A 137 -16.48 -12.82 0.61
CA ARG A 137 -16.49 -12.59 2.05
C ARG A 137 -15.22 -11.88 2.50
N GLU A 138 -15.35 -11.02 3.51
CA GLU A 138 -14.25 -10.23 4.06
C GLU A 138 -13.07 -11.11 4.55
N ASP A 139 -13.36 -12.30 5.08
CA ASP A 139 -12.36 -13.26 5.59
C ASP A 139 -11.57 -13.99 4.50
N GLN A 140 -11.96 -13.83 3.23
CA GLN A 140 -11.26 -14.41 2.08
C GLN A 140 -10.28 -13.46 1.40
N ILE A 141 -10.33 -12.15 1.67
CA ILE A 141 -9.50 -11.16 0.96
C ILE A 141 -8.77 -10.22 1.92
N GLU A 142 -7.46 -10.15 1.76
CA GLU A 142 -6.60 -9.12 2.36
C GLU A 142 -6.02 -8.20 1.30
N SER A 143 -5.77 -6.94 1.65
CA SER A 143 -5.16 -5.94 0.77
C SER A 143 -3.95 -5.30 1.44
N VAL A 144 -2.82 -5.25 0.74
CA VAL A 144 -1.58 -4.64 1.23
C VAL A 144 -0.94 -3.81 0.13
N SER A 145 -0.09 -2.87 0.52
CA SER A 145 0.73 -2.11 -0.42
C SER A 145 2.20 -2.50 -0.34
N LEU A 146 2.82 -2.62 -1.50
CA LEU A 146 4.26 -2.70 -1.66
C LEU A 146 4.85 -1.38 -2.20
N GLY A 147 4.01 -0.36 -2.44
CA GLY A 147 4.42 0.90 -3.05
C GLY A 147 5.29 0.67 -4.30
N GLU A 148 6.43 1.36 -4.32
CA GLU A 148 7.45 1.26 -5.37
C GLU A 148 8.53 0.20 -5.10
N GLU A 149 8.46 -0.51 -3.96
CA GLU A 149 9.56 -1.33 -3.42
C GLU A 149 9.78 -2.66 -4.15
N LYS A 150 8.76 -3.11 -4.91
CA LYS A 150 8.78 -4.38 -5.66
C LYS A 150 8.41 -4.15 -7.14
N PRO A 151 9.28 -3.45 -7.89
CA PRO A 151 9.04 -3.18 -9.30
C PRO A 151 9.16 -4.48 -10.12
N SER A 152 8.31 -4.62 -11.14
CA SER A 152 8.41 -5.69 -12.13
C SER A 152 9.43 -5.38 -13.24
N CYS A 153 9.81 -4.12 -13.34
CA CYS A 153 10.61 -3.53 -14.40
C CYS A 153 11.31 -2.31 -13.79
N ILE A 154 12.59 -2.06 -14.10
CA ILE A 154 13.42 -1.07 -13.39
C ILE A 154 13.86 0.10 -14.28
N GLU A 155 13.56 0.04 -15.57
CA GLU A 155 13.89 1.07 -16.53
C GLU A 155 13.05 2.34 -16.31
N GLN A 156 13.69 3.50 -16.33
CA GLN A 156 13.02 4.80 -16.16
C GLN A 156 12.32 5.23 -17.45
N SER A 157 11.23 4.56 -17.81
CA SER A 157 10.48 4.80 -19.04
C SER A 157 9.00 4.49 -18.86
N GLU A 158 8.14 5.14 -19.63
CA GLU A 158 6.70 4.95 -19.51
C GLU A 158 6.25 3.50 -19.82
N SER A 159 6.95 2.81 -20.73
CA SER A 159 6.72 1.40 -21.02
C SER A 159 7.00 0.48 -19.83
N CYS A 160 7.86 0.92 -18.91
CA CYS A 160 8.22 0.19 -17.70
C CYS A 160 7.35 0.61 -16.51
N TRP A 161 7.17 1.92 -16.31
CA TRP A 161 6.30 2.46 -15.27
C TRP A 161 4.87 1.92 -15.37
N SER A 162 4.32 1.79 -16.59
CA SER A 162 2.99 1.19 -16.82
C SER A 162 2.87 -0.25 -16.33
N LYS A 163 3.95 -1.05 -16.35
CA LYS A 163 3.97 -2.41 -15.81
C LYS A 163 4.02 -2.43 -14.27
N ASN A 164 4.59 -1.38 -13.67
CA ASN A 164 4.69 -1.26 -12.21
C ASN A 164 3.42 -0.70 -11.56
N ARG A 165 2.61 0.07 -12.30
CA ARG A 165 1.29 0.53 -11.84
C ARG A 165 0.27 -0.61 -11.90
N ARG A 166 0.33 -1.52 -10.93
CA ARG A 166 -0.52 -2.73 -10.92
C ARG A 166 -1.02 -3.12 -9.53
N GLY A 167 -2.05 -3.97 -9.52
CA GLY A 167 -2.52 -4.69 -8.35
C GLY A 167 -2.55 -6.18 -8.67
N ASP A 168 -1.83 -6.99 -7.89
CA ASP A 168 -1.66 -8.43 -8.11
C ASP A 168 -2.57 -9.23 -7.14
N MET A 169 -3.34 -10.17 -7.69
CA MET A 169 -4.29 -11.04 -6.98
C MET A 169 -3.69 -12.44 -6.78
N LEU A 170 -3.17 -12.69 -5.59
CA LEU A 170 -2.42 -13.90 -5.22
C LEU A 170 -3.31 -14.80 -4.35
N TYR A 171 -3.53 -16.04 -4.73
CA TYR A 171 -4.18 -17.02 -3.84
C TYR A 171 -3.20 -17.51 -2.78
N ALA A 172 -3.73 -18.01 -1.67
CA ALA A 172 -2.93 -18.67 -0.65
C ALA A 172 -2.02 -19.76 -1.26
N GLY A 173 -0.72 -19.71 -0.93
CA GLY A 173 0.32 -20.54 -1.55
C GLY A 173 1.11 -19.85 -2.68
N GLU A 174 0.69 -18.66 -3.13
CA GLU A 174 1.44 -17.80 -4.06
C GLU A 174 2.16 -16.63 -3.37
N PHE A 175 2.00 -16.46 -2.05
CA PHE A 175 2.59 -15.38 -1.25
C PHE A 175 3.08 -15.88 0.12
#